data_AF-A0A8C9R111-F1
#
_entry.id   AF-A0A8C9R111-F1
#
_cell.length_a   1.000
_cell.length_b   1.000
_cell.length_c   1.000
_cell.angle_alpha   90.00
_cell.angle_beta   90.00
_cell.angle_gamma   90.00
#
_symmetry.space_group_name_H-M   'P 1'
#
loop_
_entity.id
_entity.type
_entity.pdbx_description
1 polymer ?
#
loop_
_entity_poly.entity_id
_entity_poly.type
_entity_poly.pdbx_seq_one_letter_code
_entity_poly.pdbx_strand_id
1 'polypeptide(L)'
;MHQDLTARSWIFTFHLIASAVPVDLPWCHVILHVSLLYILQCAHLHFALPLPSFSVNIGHGEDNIALHFNPRFNYQGDNNVIVFNSRHGGSWSEERRENHFPFEQGEEFKVTISFNNEEFRVKLPDGNMLYFPNRFGDDKYMYIQVEGDARVTGFKLK
;
A
#
# COMPACT_ATOMS: atom_id res chain seq x y z
N MET A 1 -10.34 -28.52 29.16
CA MET A 1 -9.88 -27.44 30.06
C MET A 1 -8.49 -27.07 29.55
N HIS A 2 -8.19 -25.99 28.83
CA HIS A 2 -8.77 -24.68 28.53
C HIS A 2 -8.57 -24.43 27.02
N GLN A 3 -9.59 -24.16 26.21
CA GLN A 3 -10.11 -22.84 25.82
C GLN A 3 -9.07 -21.79 25.36
N ASP A 4 -9.03 -21.64 24.02
CA ASP A 4 -9.25 -20.41 23.26
C ASP A 4 -8.31 -19.21 23.51
N LEU A 5 -7.33 -19.05 22.62
CA LEU A 5 -6.59 -17.81 22.45
C LEU A 5 -7.31 -16.99 21.38
N THR A 6 -8.37 -16.29 21.79
CA THR A 6 -9.05 -15.28 20.99
C THR A 6 -8.01 -14.34 20.37
N ALA A 7 -7.85 -14.39 19.05
CA ALA A 7 -7.22 -13.35 18.28
C ALA A 7 -8.00 -12.06 18.55
N ARG A 8 -7.41 -11.17 19.37
CA ARG A 8 -7.97 -9.85 19.59
C ARG A 8 -7.77 -9.05 18.30
N SER A 9 -8.76 -9.14 17.42
CA SER A 9 -8.96 -8.19 16.34
C SER A 9 -9.23 -6.83 16.98
N TRP A 10 -8.23 -5.98 17.02
CA TRP A 10 -8.43 -4.58 17.35
C TRP A 10 -9.07 -3.91 16.14
N ILE A 11 -10.39 -3.77 16.14
CA ILE A 11 -11.10 -2.87 15.22
C ILE A 11 -10.80 -1.46 15.72
N PHE A 12 -9.68 -0.89 15.27
CA PHE A 12 -9.48 0.54 15.38
C PHE A 12 -10.26 1.18 14.24
N THR A 13 -11.44 1.73 14.54
CA THR A 13 -12.14 2.64 13.63
C THR A 13 -11.37 3.95 13.60
N PHE A 14 -10.26 3.99 12.85
CA PHE A 14 -9.66 5.26 12.46
C PHE A 14 -10.51 5.83 11.32
N HIS A 15 -11.18 6.95 11.58
CA HIS A 15 -11.35 7.94 10.51
C HIS A 15 -9.97 8.55 10.24
N LEU A 16 -9.10 7.81 9.56
CA LEU A 16 -7.78 8.32 9.20
C LEU A 16 -7.93 9.12 7.91
N ILE A 17 -8.14 10.43 8.07
CA ILE A 17 -7.64 11.39 7.09
C ILE A 17 -6.12 11.33 7.23
N ALA A 18 -5.43 11.01 6.14
CA ALA A 18 -3.98 11.09 5.92
C ALA A 18 -3.16 11.56 7.14
N SER A 19 -2.58 10.63 7.88
CA SER A 19 -1.44 10.93 8.74
C SER A 19 -0.58 9.69 8.86
N ALA A 20 0.69 9.82 8.48
CA ALA A 20 1.73 8.82 8.63
C ALA A 20 1.61 8.10 9.97
N VAL A 21 1.61 6.77 9.96
CA VAL A 21 1.67 5.99 11.20
C VAL A 21 3.15 5.80 11.53
N PRO A 22 3.70 6.43 12.59
CA PRO A 22 5.06 6.15 13.02
C PRO A 22 5.06 4.74 13.63
N VAL A 23 5.70 3.80 12.95
CA VAL A 23 5.79 2.40 13.37
C VAL A 23 7.17 2.17 14.00
N ASP A 24 7.25 2.31 15.32
CA ASP A 24 8.41 1.86 16.09
C ASP A 24 8.31 0.34 16.35
N LEU A 25 8.80 -0.47 15.41
CA LEU A 25 8.89 -1.92 15.61
C LEU A 25 10.34 -2.40 15.69
N PRO A 26 10.73 -3.10 16.77
CA PRO A 26 11.98 -3.84 16.80
C PRO A 26 11.77 -5.21 16.14
N TRP A 27 12.77 -5.66 15.39
CA TRP A 27 12.91 -6.97 14.75
C TRP A 27 12.38 -7.11 13.32
N CYS A 28 13.33 -7.45 12.45
CA CYS A 28 13.26 -7.50 11.00
C CYS A 28 12.38 -8.66 10.53
N HIS A 29 11.45 -8.32 9.64
CA HIS A 29 10.58 -9.13 8.75
C HIS A 29 9.17 -8.55 8.82
N VAL A 30 9.02 -7.27 8.48
CA VAL A 30 7.71 -6.61 8.50
C VAL A 30 6.86 -7.25 7.41
N ILE A 31 5.97 -8.17 7.78
CA ILE A 31 4.88 -8.60 6.91
C ILE A 31 3.75 -7.61 7.15
N LEU A 32 3.66 -6.64 6.26
CA LEU A 32 2.64 -5.64 6.26
C LEU A 32 1.41 -6.20 5.53
N HIS A 33 0.35 -6.50 6.27
CA HIS A 33 -0.95 -6.76 5.67
C HIS A 33 -1.72 -5.44 5.61
N VAL A 34 -2.00 -4.98 4.40
CA VAL A 34 -2.93 -3.87 4.17
C VAL A 34 -4.22 -4.45 3.63
N SER A 35 -5.29 -4.31 4.39
CA SER A 35 -6.66 -4.52 3.91
C SER A 35 -7.18 -3.16 3.47
N LEU A 36 -7.33 -2.99 2.15
CA LEU A 36 -7.89 -1.78 1.57
C LEU A 36 -9.34 -2.10 1.15
N LEU A 37 -10.26 -1.29 1.63
CA LEU A 37 -11.65 -1.26 1.21
C LEU A 37 -11.84 -0.06 0.29
N TYR A 38 -12.04 -0.33 -1.00
CA TYR A 38 -12.45 0.69 -1.95
C TYR A 38 -13.97 0.71 -2.02
N ILE A 39 -14.62 1.67 -1.35
CA ILE A 39 -16.04 1.96 -1.63
C ILE A 39 -16.07 3.17 -2.53
N LEU A 40 -16.49 2.95 -3.79
CA LEU A 40 -16.90 4.03 -4.67
C LEU A 40 -18.01 4.80 -3.98
N GLN A 41 -17.73 6.01 -3.53
CA GLN A 41 -18.80 6.92 -3.14
C GLN A 41 -19.33 7.54 -4.43
N CYS A 42 -20.48 7.06 -4.88
CA CYS A 42 -21.25 7.70 -5.96
C CYS A 42 -21.56 9.14 -5.56
N ALA A 43 -20.75 10.10 -6.01
CA ALA A 43 -21.18 11.47 -6.09
C ALA A 43 -21.88 11.62 -7.44
N HIS A 44 -23.20 11.50 -7.42
CA HIS A 44 -24.05 12.30 -8.29
C HIS A 44 -23.59 13.75 -8.16
N LEU A 45 -22.70 14.21 -9.04
CA LEU A 45 -22.50 15.59 -9.48
C LEU A 45 -21.32 15.62 -10.45
N HIS A 46 -21.61 16.07 -11.67
CA HIS A 46 -20.63 16.33 -12.72
C HIS A 46 -19.52 17.26 -12.23
N PHE A 47 -18.38 16.72 -11.87
CA PHE A 47 -17.08 17.40 -11.93
C PHE A 47 -16.03 16.30 -12.08
N ALA A 48 -15.08 16.48 -13.00
CA ALA A 48 -14.09 15.46 -13.38
C ALA A 48 -13.47 14.82 -12.12
N LEU A 49 -13.88 13.59 -11.82
CA LEU A 49 -13.41 12.87 -10.65
C LEU A 49 -11.91 12.64 -10.81
N PRO A 50 -11.10 12.78 -9.74
CA PRO A 50 -9.71 12.37 -9.78
C PRO A 50 -9.66 10.94 -10.30
N LEU A 51 -8.72 10.73 -11.22
CA LEU A 51 -8.52 9.47 -11.89
C LEU A 51 -8.22 8.38 -10.84
N PRO A 52 -9.03 7.30 -10.78
CA PRO A 52 -9.04 6.40 -9.63
C PRO A 52 -7.68 5.71 -9.50
N SER A 53 -6.97 6.06 -8.43
CA SER A 53 -5.69 5.47 -8.06
C SER A 53 -5.48 5.58 -6.56
N PHE A 54 -4.71 4.65 -6.02
CA PHE A 54 -4.24 4.73 -4.65
C PHE A 54 -2.76 4.39 -4.59
N SER A 55 -2.07 4.83 -3.55
CA SER A 55 -0.70 4.42 -3.31
C SER A 55 -0.47 3.94 -1.90
N VAL A 56 0.47 3.00 -1.76
CA VAL A 56 1.06 2.58 -0.49
C VAL A 56 2.54 2.94 -0.54
N ASN A 57 2.95 3.82 0.36
CA ASN A 57 4.31 4.35 0.47
C ASN A 57 4.98 3.77 1.72
N ILE A 58 6.17 3.20 1.58
CA ILE A 58 7.02 2.70 2.68
C ILE A 58 8.39 3.35 2.57
N GLY A 59 8.94 3.85 3.67
CA GLY A 59 10.28 4.45 3.69
C GLY A 59 10.71 5.05 5.03
N HIS A 60 11.46 6.14 4.96
CA HIS A 60 11.93 6.93 6.11
C HIS A 60 11.17 8.24 6.28
N GLY A 61 10.30 8.60 5.34
CA GLY A 61 9.47 9.80 5.39
C GLY A 61 8.90 10.15 4.01
N GLU A 62 8.14 11.24 3.93
CA GLU A 62 7.49 11.72 2.71
C GLU A 62 8.46 11.97 1.55
N ASP A 63 9.69 12.42 1.86
CA ASP A 63 10.73 12.70 0.86
C ASP A 63 11.64 11.50 0.56
N ASN A 64 11.55 10.43 1.36
CA ASN A 64 12.43 9.27 1.31
C ASN A 64 11.59 7.98 1.33
N ILE A 65 11.03 7.64 0.18
CA ILE A 65 10.14 6.50 -0.04
C ILE A 65 10.94 5.38 -0.73
N ALA A 66 11.17 4.27 -0.03
CA ALA A 66 11.84 3.10 -0.57
C ALA A 66 10.93 2.31 -1.53
N LEU A 67 9.64 2.19 -1.20
CA LEU A 67 8.61 1.58 -2.04
C LEU A 67 7.41 2.53 -2.17
N HIS A 68 7.13 2.94 -3.40
CA HIS A 68 5.85 3.49 -3.82
C HIS A 68 5.14 2.43 -4.67
N PHE A 69 4.06 1.85 -4.13
CA PHE A 69 3.20 0.91 -4.83
C PHE A 69 1.90 1.63 -5.21
N ASN A 70 1.66 1.85 -6.50
CA ASN A 70 0.56 2.69 -6.98
C ASN A 70 -0.24 2.04 -8.11
N PRO A 71 -1.29 1.28 -7.76
CA PRO A 71 -2.30 0.84 -8.72
C PRO A 71 -3.07 2.03 -9.30
N ARG A 72 -3.06 2.12 -10.62
CA ARG A 72 -3.74 3.13 -11.45
C ARG A 72 -4.80 2.44 -12.31
N PHE A 73 -6.08 2.71 -12.05
CA PHE A 73 -7.17 2.13 -12.84
C PHE A 73 -7.30 2.84 -14.19
N ASN A 74 -7.28 4.18 -14.18
CA ASN A 74 -7.29 4.99 -15.38
C ASN A 74 -6.66 6.35 -15.06
N TYR A 75 -5.33 6.47 -15.06
CA TYR A 75 -4.59 7.65 -14.59
C TYR A 75 -3.58 8.14 -15.64
N GLN A 76 -3.77 9.36 -16.16
CA GLN A 76 -2.86 10.03 -17.10
C GLN A 76 -2.40 9.16 -18.30
N GLY A 77 -3.30 8.33 -18.85
CA GLY A 77 -3.01 7.44 -19.98
C GLY A 77 -2.62 6.01 -19.59
N ASP A 78 -2.31 5.76 -18.30
CA ASP A 78 -2.22 4.40 -17.78
C ASP A 78 -3.65 3.83 -17.58
N ASN A 79 -3.90 2.61 -18.04
CA ASN A 79 -5.16 1.90 -17.85
C ASN A 79 -4.86 0.55 -17.22
N ASN A 80 -5.33 0.35 -15.98
CA ASN A 80 -5.12 -0.84 -15.17
C ASN A 80 -3.64 -1.25 -15.12
N VAL A 81 -2.79 -0.33 -14.63
CA VAL A 81 -1.36 -0.53 -14.47
C VAL A 81 -0.99 -0.35 -13.00
N ILE A 82 -0.11 -1.20 -12.50
CA ILE A 82 0.54 -1.00 -11.22
C ILE A 82 1.88 -0.33 -11.48
N VAL A 83 2.11 0.82 -10.84
CA VAL A 83 3.38 1.52 -10.91
C VAL A 83 4.15 1.36 -9.61
N PHE A 84 5.42 1.00 -9.75
CA PHE A 84 6.38 0.97 -8.67
C PHE A 84 7.43 2.06 -8.86
N ASN A 85 7.81 2.72 -7.77
CA ASN A 85 8.94 3.65 -7.79
C ASN A 85 9.58 3.80 -6.40
N SER A 86 10.64 4.60 -6.31
CA SER A 86 11.24 5.11 -5.08
C SER A 86 11.42 6.62 -5.19
N ARG A 87 11.38 7.32 -4.05
CA ARG A 87 11.59 8.75 -3.93
C ARG A 87 12.76 9.01 -2.99
N HIS A 88 13.79 9.72 -3.43
CA HIS A 88 14.97 10.01 -2.60
C HIS A 88 15.21 11.52 -2.57
N GLY A 89 15.28 12.11 -1.38
CA GLY A 89 15.43 13.56 -1.21
C GLY A 89 14.34 14.35 -1.95
N GLY A 90 13.11 13.85 -1.95
CA GLY A 90 11.97 14.50 -2.59
C GLY A 90 11.84 14.25 -4.10
N SER A 91 12.80 13.56 -4.73
CA SER A 91 12.81 13.29 -6.18
C SER A 91 12.44 11.86 -6.52
N TRP A 92 11.52 11.67 -7.47
CA TRP A 92 11.13 10.35 -7.99
C TRP A 92 12.22 9.76 -8.89
N SER A 93 12.40 8.44 -8.81
CA SER A 93 13.32 7.68 -9.66
C SER A 93 12.61 7.12 -10.91
N GLU A 94 13.26 6.20 -11.63
CA GLU A 94 12.65 5.50 -12.77
C GLU A 94 11.48 4.59 -12.31
N GLU A 95 10.34 4.74 -12.97
CA GLU A 95 9.15 3.94 -12.72
C GLU A 95 9.27 2.53 -13.33
N ARG A 96 8.82 1.52 -12.59
CA ARG A 96 8.56 0.17 -13.12
C ARG A 96 7.06 -0.05 -13.22
N ARG A 97 6.59 -0.54 -14.36
CA ARG A 97 5.18 -0.78 -14.65
C ARG A 97 4.89 -2.26 -14.72
N GLU A 98 3.79 -2.69 -14.10
CA GLU A 98 3.27 -4.06 -14.16
C GLU A 98 1.84 -4.02 -14.69
N ASN A 99 1.56 -4.79 -15.74
CA ASN A 99 0.25 -4.82 -16.41
C ASN A 99 -0.72 -5.82 -15.76
N HIS A 100 -0.24 -6.64 -14.82
CA HIS A 100 -1.09 -7.57 -14.08
C HIS A 100 -1.87 -6.80 -13.01
N PHE A 101 -3.17 -6.62 -13.21
CA PHE A 101 -3.99 -5.71 -12.41
C PHE A 101 -5.26 -6.40 -11.88
N PRO A 102 -5.18 -7.07 -10.71
CA PRO A 102 -6.30 -7.81 -10.11
C PRO A 102 -7.07 -6.93 -9.12
N PHE A 103 -7.32 -5.66 -9.47
CA PHE A 103 -8.13 -4.75 -8.67
C PHE A 103 -9.41 -4.42 -9.41
N GLU A 104 -10.53 -4.52 -8.71
CA GLU A 104 -11.85 -4.16 -9.22
C GLU A 104 -12.42 -3.00 -8.41
N GLN A 105 -13.02 -2.04 -9.11
CA GLN A 105 -13.62 -0.88 -8.45
C GLN A 105 -14.86 -1.32 -7.66
N GLY A 106 -14.91 -0.97 -6.38
CA GLY A 106 -16.02 -1.26 -5.47
C GLY A 106 -15.82 -2.53 -4.64
N GLU A 107 -14.78 -3.31 -4.91
CA GLU A 107 -14.49 -4.56 -4.23
C GLU A 107 -13.47 -4.37 -3.09
N GLU A 108 -13.61 -5.23 -2.07
CA GLU A 108 -12.60 -5.36 -1.01
C GLU A 108 -11.40 -6.13 -1.52
N PHE A 109 -10.21 -5.69 -1.12
CA PHE A 109 -9.00 -6.39 -1.50
C PHE A 109 -7.93 -6.37 -0.42
N LYS A 110 -6.99 -7.31 -0.56
CA LYS A 110 -5.88 -7.48 0.37
C LYS A 110 -4.57 -7.47 -0.39
N VAL A 111 -3.66 -6.60 0.03
CA VAL A 111 -2.26 -6.58 -0.42
C VAL A 111 -1.38 -6.95 0.77
N THR A 112 -0.41 -7.84 0.53
CA THR A 112 0.60 -8.16 1.55
C THR A 112 1.97 -7.74 1.03
N ILE A 113 2.65 -6.87 1.77
CA ILE A 113 3.98 -6.38 1.42
C ILE A 113 4.96 -6.96 2.46
N SER A 114 6.04 -7.56 1.97
CA SER A 114 7.18 -7.99 2.78
C SER A 114 8.46 -7.56 2.08
N PHE A 115 9.55 -7.36 2.81
CA PHE A 115 10.81 -6.95 2.21
C PHE A 115 12.01 -7.47 3.00
N ASN A 116 13.16 -7.49 2.32
CA ASN A 116 14.49 -7.56 2.92
C ASN A 116 15.34 -6.41 2.36
N ASN A 117 16.64 -6.40 2.64
CA ASN A 117 17.58 -5.41 2.12
C ASN A 117 17.81 -5.46 0.60
N GLU A 118 17.27 -6.46 -0.11
CA GLU A 118 17.45 -6.62 -1.56
C GLU A 118 16.18 -6.25 -2.34
N GLU A 119 15.00 -6.60 -1.82
CA GLU A 119 13.74 -6.49 -2.56
C GLU A 119 12.51 -6.33 -1.65
N PHE A 120 11.50 -5.69 -2.22
CA PHE A 120 10.11 -5.74 -1.79
C PHE A 120 9.36 -6.82 -2.57
N ARG A 121 8.52 -7.55 -1.87
CA ARG A 121 7.63 -8.59 -2.39
C ARG A 121 6.19 -8.20 -2.08
N VAL A 122 5.39 -8.02 -3.12
CA VAL A 122 3.99 -7.58 -3.03
C VAL A 122 3.08 -8.70 -3.51
N LYS A 123 2.33 -9.30 -2.58
CA LYS A 123 1.28 -10.27 -2.87
C LYS A 123 -0.01 -9.53 -3.18
N LEU A 124 -0.52 -9.74 -4.39
CA LEU A 124 -1.77 -9.18 -4.87
C LEU A 124 -2.98 -10.00 -4.39
N PRO A 125 -4.21 -9.47 -4.52
CA PRO A 125 -5.45 -10.12 -4.07
C PRO A 125 -5.68 -11.52 -4.64
N ASP A 126 -5.32 -11.74 -5.91
CA ASP A 126 -5.42 -13.03 -6.60
C ASP A 126 -4.29 -14.01 -6.24
N GLY A 127 -3.37 -13.59 -5.39
CA GLY A 127 -2.22 -14.38 -4.94
C GLY A 127 -0.97 -14.23 -5.79
N ASN A 128 -0.99 -13.47 -6.88
CA ASN A 128 0.20 -13.20 -7.68
C ASN A 128 1.23 -12.40 -6.87
N MET A 129 2.52 -12.69 -7.08
CA MET A 129 3.64 -12.06 -6.39
C MET A 129 4.40 -11.15 -7.35
N LEU A 130 4.45 -9.85 -7.02
CA LEU A 130 5.29 -8.87 -7.70
C LEU A 130 6.54 -8.57 -6.88
N TYR A 131 7.63 -8.22 -7.56
CA TYR A 131 8.93 -7.97 -6.96
C TYR A 131 9.45 -6.60 -7.41
N PHE A 132 9.96 -5.82 -6.46
CA PHE A 132 10.56 -4.51 -6.73
C PHE A 132 11.87 -4.38 -5.95
N PRO A 133 12.98 -3.96 -6.57
CA PRO A 133 14.25 -3.81 -5.86
C PRO A 133 14.13 -2.85 -4.67
N ASN A 134 14.70 -3.23 -3.52
CA ASN A 134 14.82 -2.33 -2.40
C ASN A 134 16.00 -1.37 -2.68
N ARG A 135 15.71 -0.27 -3.38
CA ARG A 135 16.74 0.67 -3.87
C ARG A 135 17.52 1.37 -2.77
N PHE A 136 17.00 1.38 -1.54
CA PHE A 136 17.64 1.98 -0.38
C PHE A 136 18.53 0.97 0.36
N GLY A 137 18.27 -0.32 0.20
CA GLY A 137 19.09 -1.38 0.80
C GLY A 137 18.89 -1.57 2.30
N ASP A 138 17.91 -0.91 2.91
CA ASP A 138 17.65 -1.02 4.35
C ASP A 138 16.79 -2.24 4.69
N ASP A 139 16.98 -2.77 5.89
CA ASP A 139 16.17 -3.86 6.45
C ASP A 139 15.05 -3.36 7.39
N LYS A 140 14.95 -2.04 7.60
CA LYS A 140 13.97 -1.40 8.46
C LYS A 140 13.46 -0.07 7.88
N TYR A 141 12.14 0.09 7.93
CA TYR A 141 11.43 1.34 7.60
C TYR A 141 10.41 1.65 8.69
N MET A 142 10.26 2.92 9.04
CA MET A 142 9.37 3.39 10.12
C MET A 142 8.19 4.22 9.62
N TYR A 143 8.16 4.49 8.31
CA TYR A 143 7.14 5.30 7.67
C TYR A 143 6.27 4.43 6.76
N ILE A 144 4.95 4.49 6.99
CA ILE A 144 3.95 4.03 6.03
C ILE A 144 2.87 5.09 5.83
N GLN A 145 2.48 5.27 4.58
CA GLN A 145 1.41 6.16 4.19
C GLN A 145 0.57 5.51 3.09
N VAL A 146 -0.74 5.67 3.18
CA VAL A 146 -1.68 5.31 2.12
C VAL A 146 -2.35 6.58 1.65
N GLU A 147 -2.35 6.81 0.34
CA GLU A 147 -2.94 8.00 -0.29
C GLU A 147 -3.86 7.62 -1.44
N GLY A 148 -4.68 8.58 -1.85
CA GLY A 148 -5.59 8.45 -2.99
C GLY A 148 -6.89 7.77 -2.62
N ASP A 149 -7.53 7.19 -3.62
CA ASP A 149 -8.85 6.60 -3.52
C ASP A 149 -8.73 5.19 -2.97
N ALA A 150 -8.35 5.01 -1.70
CA ALA A 150 -8.50 3.73 -1.01
C ALA A 150 -8.67 3.98 0.48
N ARG A 151 -9.64 3.32 1.12
CA ARG A 151 -9.81 3.38 2.57
C ARG A 151 -9.15 2.17 3.20
N VAL A 152 -8.28 2.39 4.17
CA VAL A 152 -7.70 1.27 4.92
C VAL A 152 -8.68 0.84 6.02
N THR A 153 -9.02 -0.44 6.06
CA THR A 153 -9.87 -1.03 7.11
C THR A 153 -9.11 -1.84 8.13
N GLY A 154 -7.87 -2.21 7.82
CA GLY A 154 -7.00 -2.91 8.75
C GLY A 154 -5.55 -2.90 8.30
N PHE A 155 -4.67 -2.73 9.28
CA PHE A 155 -3.25 -2.97 9.15
C PHE A 155 -2.85 -4.07 10.13
N LYS A 156 -2.10 -5.06 9.65
CA LYS A 156 -1.43 -6.02 10.52
C LYS A 156 0.05 -6.01 10.22
N LEU A 157 0.83 -5.69 11.24
CA LEU A 157 2.27 -5.78 11.26
C LEU A 157 2.63 -7.07 11.99
N LYS A 158 3.56 -7.85 11.45
CA LYS A 158 4.12 -9.02 12.11
C LYS A 158 5.63 -8.86 12.19
#